data_AF-A0A7W0Y643-F1
#
_entry.id   AF-A0A7W0Y643-F1
#
_cell.length_a   1.000
_cell.length_b   1.000
_cell.length_c   1.000
_cell.angle_alpha   90.00
_cell.angle_beta   90.00
_cell.angle_gamma   90.00
#
_symmetry.space_group_name_H-M   'P 1'
#
loop_
_entity.id
_entity.type
_entity.pdbx_description
1 polymer ?
#
loop_
_entity_poly.entity_id
_entity_poly.type
_entity_poly.pdbx_seq_one_letter_code
_entity_poly.pdbx_strand_id
1 'polypeptide(L)'
;MPDSDRALMERLAALEAEVKADEDAKRARKDAALSKAKEQRAAQASESAALRDRQTALVTRKPARRELDDDARDDSDDLGGALELARRAHGVKQELSRPTQQGEKSWIKSGVASMLLGPLGWLYAGSMREAVPASAAWLAFGAIASKLIPMFLLMPVLMVILPLSGIAGAMYAVQYNRKGSRQRLFRKKNQQALESGAKKLLKR
;
A
#
# COMPACT_ATOMS: atom_id res chain seq x y z
N MET A 1 22.89 63.75 -0.12
CA MET A 1 21.79 62.77 -0.02
C MET A 1 21.36 62.09 -1.35
N PRO A 2 21.70 62.54 -2.59
CA PRO A 2 21.23 61.86 -3.81
C PRO A 2 21.96 60.55 -4.16
N ASP A 3 23.15 60.32 -3.59
CA ASP A 3 23.95 59.12 -3.90
C ASP A 3 23.41 57.84 -3.25
N SER A 4 22.73 57.97 -2.11
CA SER A 4 22.10 56.85 -1.40
C SER A 4 20.94 56.26 -2.19
N ASP A 5 20.15 57.11 -2.85
CA ASP A 5 18.99 56.68 -3.64
C ASP A 5 19.42 55.92 -4.89
N ARG A 6 20.54 56.31 -5.52
CA ARG A 6 21.11 55.59 -6.67
C ARG A 6 21.60 54.20 -6.28
N ALA A 7 22.28 54.07 -5.15
CA ALA A 7 22.76 52.79 -4.65
C ALA A 7 21.60 51.83 -4.28
N LEU A 8 20.48 52.36 -3.79
CA LEU A 8 19.29 51.56 -3.51
C LEU A 8 18.61 51.05 -4.79
N MET A 9 18.49 51.90 -5.82
CA MET A 9 17.91 51.50 -7.11
C MET A 9 18.76 50.42 -7.80
N GLU A 10 20.09 50.51 -7.73
CA GLU A 10 20.98 49.49 -8.30
C GLU A 10 20.84 48.14 -7.59
N ARG A 11 20.70 48.15 -6.25
CA ARG A 11 20.45 46.92 -5.47
C ARG A 11 19.09 46.29 -5.77
N LEU A 12 18.05 47.10 -5.97
CA LEU A 12 16.73 46.60 -6.36
C LEU A 12 16.78 45.96 -7.76
N ALA A 13 17.43 46.61 -8.72
CA ALA A 13 17.60 46.07 -10.06
C ALA A 13 18.37 44.73 -10.06
N ALA A 14 19.41 44.62 -9.23
CA ALA A 14 20.16 43.37 -9.07
C ALA A 14 19.30 42.24 -8.47
N LEU A 15 18.50 42.55 -7.43
CA LEU A 15 17.59 41.58 -6.81
C LEU A 15 16.47 41.13 -7.76
N GLU A 16 15.90 42.04 -8.54
CA GLU A 16 14.89 41.70 -9.56
C GLU A 16 15.47 40.79 -10.64
N ALA A 17 16.71 41.03 -11.07
CA ALA A 17 17.40 40.17 -12.02
C ALA A 17 17.65 38.77 -11.45
N GLU A 18 18.05 38.66 -10.18
CA GLU A 18 18.26 37.38 -9.51
C GLU A 18 16.95 36.58 -9.37
N VAL A 19 15.86 37.23 -8.92
CA VAL A 19 14.55 36.58 -8.80
C VAL A 19 14.05 36.09 -10.16
N LYS A 20 14.23 36.88 -11.23
CA LYS A 20 13.84 36.50 -12.57
C LYS A 20 14.64 35.30 -13.08
N ALA A 21 15.96 35.28 -12.85
CA ALA A 21 16.80 34.13 -13.21
C ALA A 21 16.38 32.86 -12.47
N ASP A 22 16.01 32.98 -11.20
CA ASP A 22 15.52 31.87 -10.38
C ASP A 22 14.16 31.33 -10.85
N GLU A 23 13.25 32.22 -11.27
CA GLU A 23 11.97 31.82 -11.86
C GLU A 23 12.16 31.07 -13.17
N ASP A 24 13.03 31.57 -14.05
CA ASP A 24 13.32 30.95 -15.34
C ASP A 24 13.99 29.58 -15.15
N ALA A 25 14.91 29.45 -14.19
CA ALA A 25 15.50 28.16 -13.81
C ALA A 25 14.43 27.17 -13.29
N LYS A 26 13.46 27.63 -12.49
CA LYS A 26 12.35 26.79 -12.02
C LYS A 26 11.43 26.36 -13.16
N ARG A 27 11.14 27.24 -14.12
CA ARG A 27 10.35 26.92 -15.32
C ARG A 27 11.06 25.86 -16.16
N ALA A 28 12.34 26.07 -16.47
CA ALA A 28 13.15 25.10 -17.20
C ALA A 28 13.19 23.71 -16.54
N ARG A 29 13.32 23.64 -15.20
CA ARG A 29 13.27 22.36 -14.47
C ARG A 29 11.90 21.68 -14.55
N LYS A 30 10.81 22.45 -14.48
CA LYS A 30 9.44 21.91 -14.62
C LYS A 30 9.22 21.37 -16.02
N ASP A 31 9.65 22.10 -17.05
CA ASP A 31 9.50 21.68 -18.44
C ASP A 31 10.30 20.41 -18.74
N ALA A 32 11.53 20.33 -18.24
CA ALA A 32 12.35 19.11 -18.34
C ALA A 32 11.75 17.91 -17.57
N ALA A 33 11.11 18.14 -16.43
CA ALA A 33 10.41 17.08 -15.70
C ALA A 33 9.16 16.61 -16.45
N LEU A 34 8.42 17.53 -17.08
CA LEU A 34 7.23 17.21 -17.86
C LEU A 34 7.56 16.46 -19.15
N SER A 35 8.64 16.83 -19.86
CA SER A 35 9.09 16.09 -21.05
C SER A 35 9.47 14.66 -20.69
N LYS A 36 10.27 14.47 -19.62
CA LYS A 36 10.66 13.14 -19.13
C LYS A 36 9.45 12.30 -18.70
N ALA A 37 8.45 12.91 -18.05
CA ALA A 37 7.22 12.22 -17.68
C ALA A 37 6.39 11.79 -18.90
N LYS A 38 6.34 12.61 -19.96
CA LYS A 38 5.67 12.25 -21.22
C LYS A 38 6.40 11.10 -21.93
N GLU A 39 7.72 11.14 -22.00
CA GLU A 39 8.54 10.06 -22.57
C GLU A 39 8.33 8.74 -21.82
N GLN A 40 8.33 8.76 -20.48
CA GLN A 40 8.06 7.56 -19.67
C GLN A 40 6.66 7.00 -19.91
N ARG A 41 5.64 7.87 -20.04
CA ARG A 41 4.27 7.42 -20.37
C ARG A 41 4.19 6.82 -21.77
N ALA A 42 4.89 7.38 -22.74
CA ALA A 42 4.95 6.84 -24.10
C ALA A 42 5.64 5.47 -24.12
N ALA A 43 6.74 5.31 -23.39
CA ALA A 43 7.44 4.03 -23.24
C ALA A 43 6.53 2.97 -22.60
N GLN A 44 5.89 3.29 -21.47
CA GLN A 44 4.95 2.38 -20.79
C GLN A 44 3.75 1.99 -21.68
N ALA A 45 3.22 2.94 -22.46
CA ALA A 45 2.14 2.66 -23.40
C ALA A 45 2.59 1.65 -24.48
N SER A 46 3.79 1.82 -25.05
CA SER A 46 4.35 0.90 -26.04
C SER A 46 4.60 -0.50 -25.49
N GLU A 47 5.11 -0.60 -24.26
CA GLU A 47 5.30 -1.89 -23.57
C GLU A 47 3.95 -2.58 -23.32
N SER A 48 2.94 -1.82 -22.86
CA SER A 48 1.60 -2.37 -22.62
C SER A 48 0.92 -2.85 -23.90
N ALA A 49 1.14 -2.16 -25.03
CA ALA A 49 0.63 -2.58 -26.34
C ALA A 49 1.32 -3.89 -26.79
N ALA A 50 2.65 -3.97 -26.67
CA ALA A 50 3.40 -5.18 -27.00
C ALA A 50 2.97 -6.39 -26.15
N LEU A 51 2.65 -6.19 -24.87
CA LEU A 51 2.11 -7.25 -24.00
C LEU A 51 0.72 -7.70 -24.45
N ARG A 52 -0.15 -6.77 -24.84
CA ARG A 52 -1.47 -7.11 -25.40
C ARG A 52 -1.35 -7.92 -26.69
N ASP A 53 -0.44 -7.54 -27.58
CA ASP A 53 -0.20 -8.28 -28.83
C ASP A 53 0.34 -9.69 -28.58
N ARG A 54 1.20 -9.87 -27.58
CA ARG A 54 1.64 -11.21 -27.15
C ARG A 54 0.49 -12.05 -26.60
N GLN A 55 -0.40 -11.43 -25.82
CA GLN A 55 -1.56 -12.13 -25.27
C GLN A 55 -2.56 -12.53 -26.36
N THR A 56 -2.83 -11.66 -27.34
CA THR A 56 -3.70 -12.01 -28.48
C THR A 56 -3.07 -13.09 -29.35
N ALA A 57 -1.75 -13.08 -29.55
CA ALA A 57 -1.03 -14.15 -30.25
C ALA A 57 -1.12 -15.51 -29.51
N LEU A 58 -1.07 -15.53 -28.18
CA LEU A 58 -1.23 -16.76 -27.40
C LEU A 58 -2.65 -17.31 -27.44
N VAL A 59 -3.67 -16.44 -27.38
CA VAL A 59 -5.09 -16.85 -27.41
C VAL A 59 -5.50 -17.34 -28.81
N THR A 60 -4.96 -16.72 -29.86
CA THR A 60 -5.26 -17.12 -31.25
C THR A 60 -4.51 -18.38 -31.68
N ARG A 61 -3.44 -18.77 -30.98
CA ARG A 61 -2.76 -20.06 -31.17
C ARG A 61 -3.60 -21.20 -30.59
N LYS A 62 -4.68 -21.52 -31.30
CA LYS A 62 -5.55 -22.69 -31.09
C LYS A 62 -4.66 -23.93 -30.89
N PRO A 63 -4.66 -24.58 -29.70
CA PRO A 63 -3.87 -25.78 -29.52
C PRO A 63 -4.42 -26.84 -30.47
N ALA A 64 -3.57 -27.30 -31.40
CA ALA A 64 -3.84 -28.50 -32.16
C ALA A 64 -3.99 -29.63 -31.14
N ARG A 65 -5.21 -30.16 -31.10
CA ARG A 65 -5.71 -31.25 -30.26
C ARG A 65 -4.68 -32.38 -30.21
N ARG A 66 -3.99 -32.51 -29.08
CA ARG A 66 -3.21 -33.70 -28.74
C ARG A 66 -4.19 -34.65 -28.09
N GLU A 67 -4.72 -35.60 -28.86
CA GLU A 67 -5.36 -36.79 -28.33
C GLU A 67 -4.29 -37.55 -27.53
N LEU A 68 -4.47 -37.63 -26.21
CA LEU A 68 -3.67 -38.46 -25.32
C LEU A 68 -4.56 -38.84 -24.12
N ASP A 69 -5.03 -40.08 -24.20
CA ASP A 69 -5.33 -41.07 -23.16
C ASP A 69 -6.06 -40.63 -21.88
N ASP A 70 -7.32 -41.09 -21.83
CA ASP A 70 -8.09 -41.44 -20.63
C ASP A 70 -7.33 -42.50 -19.83
N ASP A 71 -6.64 -42.11 -18.74
CA ASP A 71 -6.48 -42.91 -17.51
C ASP A 71 -5.66 -42.17 -16.45
N ALA A 72 -6.25 -41.15 -15.82
CA ALA A 72 -5.78 -40.61 -14.55
C ALA A 72 -6.94 -39.98 -13.79
N ARG A 73 -7.72 -40.83 -13.11
CA ARG A 73 -8.61 -40.38 -12.03
C ARG A 73 -7.79 -40.27 -10.75
N ASP A 74 -8.10 -39.23 -9.97
CA ASP A 74 -7.85 -39.10 -8.52
C ASP A 74 -6.68 -38.20 -8.03
N ASP A 75 -6.47 -37.02 -8.63
CA ASP A 75 -5.62 -35.95 -8.03
C ASP A 75 -6.10 -34.50 -8.33
N SER A 76 -7.29 -34.32 -8.91
CA SER A 76 -7.74 -33.01 -9.41
C SER A 76 -8.29 -32.04 -8.35
N ASP A 77 -8.61 -32.51 -7.16
CA ASP A 77 -9.25 -31.69 -6.13
C ASP A 77 -8.26 -30.79 -5.38
N ASP A 78 -6.97 -31.18 -5.29
CA ASP A 78 -5.92 -30.36 -4.67
C ASP A 78 -5.41 -29.24 -5.59
N LEU A 79 -5.45 -29.46 -6.91
CA LEU A 79 -5.07 -28.46 -7.92
C LEU A 79 -6.06 -27.30 -7.99
N GLY A 80 -7.34 -27.54 -7.66
CA GLY A 80 -8.38 -26.51 -7.58
C GLY A 80 -8.06 -25.46 -6.52
N GLY A 81 -7.61 -25.89 -5.33
CA GLY A 81 -7.18 -25.01 -4.25
C GLY A 81 -5.91 -24.21 -4.58
N ALA A 82 -4.93 -24.86 -5.22
CA ALA A 82 -3.69 -24.21 -5.65
C ALA A 82 -3.91 -23.16 -6.75
N LEU A 83 -4.77 -23.45 -7.73
CA LEU A 83 -5.16 -22.49 -8.77
C LEU A 83 -6.01 -21.35 -8.21
N GLU A 84 -6.89 -21.61 -7.24
CA GLU A 84 -7.65 -20.54 -6.57
C GLU A 84 -6.72 -19.62 -5.75
N LEU A 85 -5.73 -20.19 -5.06
CA LEU A 85 -4.67 -19.46 -4.38
C LEU A 85 -3.81 -18.66 -5.35
N ALA A 86 -3.40 -19.25 -6.47
CA ALA A 86 -2.64 -18.56 -7.51
C ALA A 86 -3.44 -17.40 -8.14
N ARG A 87 -4.75 -17.59 -8.38
CA ARG A 87 -5.64 -16.55 -8.90
C ARG A 87 -5.84 -15.41 -7.90
N ARG A 88 -5.99 -15.73 -6.60
CA ARG A 88 -6.02 -14.73 -5.53
C ARG A 88 -4.69 -14.00 -5.38
N ALA A 89 -3.56 -14.71 -5.45
CA ALA A 89 -2.22 -14.13 -5.38
C ALA A 89 -1.94 -13.19 -6.56
N HIS A 90 -2.37 -13.56 -7.76
CA HIS A 90 -2.22 -12.72 -8.95
C HIS A 90 -3.10 -11.47 -8.88
N GLY A 91 -4.33 -11.58 -8.35
CA GLY A 91 -5.19 -10.42 -8.07
C GLY A 91 -4.57 -9.47 -7.06
N VAL A 92 -3.98 -9.99 -5.98
CA VAL A 92 -3.26 -9.22 -4.97
C VAL A 92 -2.01 -8.54 -5.57
N LYS A 93 -1.24 -9.23 -6.42
CA LYS A 93 -0.07 -8.66 -7.12
C LYS A 93 -0.47 -7.53 -8.08
N GLN A 94 -1.59 -7.68 -8.77
CA GLN A 94 -2.12 -6.66 -9.68
C GLN A 94 -2.68 -5.44 -8.93
N GLU A 95 -3.21 -5.63 -7.73
CA GLU A 95 -3.61 -4.54 -6.82
C GLU A 95 -2.38 -3.85 -6.18
N LEU A 96 -1.35 -4.60 -5.79
CA LEU A 96 -0.07 -4.09 -5.27
C LEU A 96 0.72 -3.27 -6.28
N SER A 97 0.53 -3.53 -7.58
CA SER A 97 1.20 -2.83 -8.68
C SER A 97 0.43 -1.61 -9.18
N ARG A 98 -0.75 -1.30 -8.65
CA ARG A 98 -1.43 -0.04 -8.96
C ARG A 98 -0.65 1.13 -8.36
N PRO A 99 -0.40 2.21 -9.12
CA PRO A 99 0.28 3.39 -8.62
C PRO A 99 -0.55 4.02 -7.50
N THR A 100 0.03 4.11 -6.31
CA THR A 100 -0.66 4.61 -5.10
C THR A 100 -1.09 6.06 -5.29
N GLN A 101 -2.38 6.33 -5.15
CA GLN A 101 -2.91 7.69 -5.19
C GLN A 101 -2.64 8.40 -3.85
N GLN A 102 -2.43 9.73 -3.90
CA GLN A 102 -2.17 10.55 -2.72
C GLN A 102 -3.28 10.37 -1.68
N GLY A 103 -2.92 9.83 -0.50
CA GLY A 103 -3.85 9.54 0.60
C GLY A 103 -3.89 8.06 1.03
N GLU A 104 -3.38 7.16 0.19
CA GLU A 104 -3.27 5.73 0.52
C GLU A 104 -2.04 5.47 1.41
N LYS A 105 -2.24 4.73 2.52
CA LYS A 105 -1.13 4.29 3.38
C LYS A 105 -0.27 3.31 2.57
N SER A 106 1.01 3.62 2.35
CA SER A 106 1.94 2.74 1.63
C SER A 106 2.05 1.39 2.34
N TRP A 107 1.54 0.32 1.72
CA TRP A 107 1.58 -1.05 2.25
C TRP A 107 3.01 -1.55 2.45
N ILE A 108 3.94 -1.05 1.63
CA ILE A 108 5.37 -1.31 1.77
C ILE A 108 5.89 -0.72 3.07
N LYS A 109 5.50 0.51 3.44
CA LYS A 109 5.92 1.14 4.69
C LYS A 109 5.36 0.41 5.91
N SER A 110 4.10 -0.05 5.85
CA SER A 110 3.52 -0.85 6.94
C SER A 110 4.12 -2.26 7.02
N GLY A 111 4.39 -2.92 5.90
CA GLY A 111 5.05 -4.22 5.87
C GLY A 111 6.47 -4.15 6.42
N VAL A 112 7.26 -3.17 5.98
CA VAL A 112 8.62 -2.94 6.48
C VAL A 112 8.62 -2.52 7.95
N ALA A 113 7.68 -1.66 8.38
CA ALA A 113 7.56 -1.29 9.79
C ALA A 113 7.18 -2.50 10.67
N SER A 114 6.27 -3.37 10.23
CA SER A 114 5.91 -4.59 10.95
C SER A 114 7.01 -5.65 10.94
N MET A 115 7.85 -5.70 9.91
CA MET A 115 8.98 -6.62 9.87
C MET A 115 10.11 -6.19 10.81
N LEU A 116 10.34 -4.88 10.95
CA LEU A 116 11.40 -4.33 11.80
C LEU A 116 10.98 -4.14 13.27
N LEU A 117 9.74 -3.70 13.52
CA LEU A 117 9.23 -3.46 14.89
C LEU A 117 8.32 -4.59 15.40
N GLY A 118 8.08 -5.63 14.60
CA GLY A 118 7.14 -6.69 14.96
C GLY A 118 5.71 -6.16 15.15
N PRO A 119 4.97 -6.65 16.16
CA PRO A 119 3.59 -6.23 16.44
C PRO A 119 3.42 -4.74 16.77
N LEU A 120 4.49 -4.04 17.17
CA LEU A 120 4.45 -2.58 17.33
C LEU A 120 4.18 -1.86 16.01
N GLY A 121 4.53 -2.45 14.86
CA GLY A 121 4.16 -1.93 13.54
C GLY A 121 2.65 -1.89 13.30
N TRP A 122 1.86 -2.66 14.05
CA TRP A 122 0.40 -2.64 13.94
C TRP A 122 -0.21 -1.36 14.50
N LEU A 123 0.48 -0.64 15.38
CA LEU A 123 0.06 0.70 15.84
C LEU A 123 0.08 1.72 14.72
N TYR A 124 0.96 1.56 13.73
CA TYR A 124 1.02 2.45 12.56
C TYR A 124 -0.10 2.15 11.55
N ALA A 125 -0.48 0.87 11.41
CA ALA A 125 -1.48 0.42 10.45
C ALA A 125 -2.93 0.46 11.01
N GLY A 126 -3.13 0.08 12.27
CA GLY A 126 -4.42 -0.23 12.88
C GLY A 126 -5.14 0.91 13.63
N SER A 127 -6.38 0.64 14.03
CA SER A 127 -7.20 1.51 14.88
C SER A 127 -6.58 1.62 16.29
N MET A 128 -6.25 2.83 16.74
CA MET A 128 -5.60 3.08 18.04
C MET A 128 -6.36 2.49 19.24
N ARG A 129 -7.66 2.20 19.12
CA ARG A 129 -8.47 1.65 20.22
C ARG A 129 -8.27 0.16 20.45
N GLU A 130 -7.75 -0.57 19.47
CA GLU A 130 -7.53 -2.02 19.53
C GLU A 130 -6.04 -2.36 19.45
N ALA A 131 -5.28 -1.59 18.67
CA ALA A 131 -3.84 -1.77 18.55
C ALA A 131 -3.11 -1.48 19.87
N VAL A 132 -3.58 -0.53 20.68
CA VAL A 132 -2.98 -0.18 21.98
C VAL A 132 -3.07 -1.33 22.99
N PRO A 133 -4.26 -1.90 23.31
CA PRO A 133 -4.33 -3.01 24.26
C PRO A 133 -3.61 -4.26 23.74
N ALA A 134 -3.65 -4.55 22.43
CA ALA A 134 -2.90 -5.65 21.85
C ALA A 134 -1.38 -5.46 21.96
N SER A 135 -0.87 -4.25 21.71
CA SER A 135 0.56 -3.94 21.85
C SER A 135 1.00 -3.97 23.31
N ALA A 136 0.16 -3.48 24.23
CA ALA A 136 0.43 -3.56 25.66
C ALA A 136 0.50 -5.01 26.15
N ALA A 137 -0.44 -5.86 25.71
CA ALA A 137 -0.43 -7.29 26.01
C ALA A 137 0.81 -7.98 25.43
N TRP A 138 1.21 -7.64 24.20
CA TRP A 138 2.41 -8.18 23.58
C TRP A 138 3.69 -7.80 24.33
N LEU A 139 3.82 -6.53 24.72
CA LEU A 139 4.97 -6.06 25.51
C LEU A 139 5.02 -6.73 26.88
N ALA A 140 3.87 -6.88 27.54
CA ALA A 140 3.78 -7.59 28.82
C ALA A 140 4.18 -9.07 28.67
N PHE A 141 3.70 -9.74 27.63
CA PHE A 141 4.07 -11.12 27.33
C PHE A 141 5.57 -11.25 27.02
N GLY A 142 6.12 -10.36 26.18
CA GLY A 142 7.55 -10.33 25.87
C GLY A 142 8.43 -10.10 27.10
N ALA A 143 8.01 -9.21 28.01
CA ALA A 143 8.72 -8.96 29.26
C ALA A 143 8.75 -10.20 30.17
N ILE A 144 7.63 -10.92 30.30
CA ILE A 144 7.57 -12.17 31.08
C ILE A 144 8.40 -13.27 30.40
N ALA A 145 8.23 -13.44 29.09
CA ALA A 145 8.96 -14.45 28.31
C ALA A 145 10.48 -14.22 28.36
N SER A 146 10.94 -12.96 28.33
CA SER A 146 12.37 -12.62 28.42
C SER A 146 13.03 -12.99 29.75
N LYS A 147 12.24 -13.12 30.82
CA LYS A 147 12.74 -13.54 32.15
C LYS A 147 12.69 -15.05 32.37
N LEU A 148 11.76 -15.76 31.71
CA LEU A 148 11.56 -17.20 31.89
C LEU A 148 12.28 -18.05 30.83
N ILE A 149 12.45 -17.52 29.62
CA ILE A 149 12.89 -18.30 28.46
C ILE A 149 14.27 -17.80 28.02
N PRO A 150 15.31 -18.64 28.03
CA PRO A 150 16.62 -18.23 27.56
C PRO A 150 16.58 -17.90 26.06
N MET A 151 17.34 -16.88 25.68
CA MET A 151 17.22 -16.20 24.37
C MET A 151 17.39 -17.14 23.16
N PHE A 152 18.13 -18.24 23.33
CA PHE A 152 18.32 -19.24 22.27
C PHE A 152 17.06 -20.06 21.93
N LEU A 153 16.14 -20.28 22.89
CA LEU A 153 14.82 -20.89 22.59
C LEU A 153 13.87 -19.89 21.94
N LEU A 154 14.05 -18.60 22.24
CA LEU A 154 13.22 -17.52 21.72
C LEU A 154 13.55 -17.19 20.25
N MET A 155 14.80 -17.35 19.83
CA MET A 155 15.27 -17.10 18.46
C MET A 155 14.47 -17.81 17.35
N PRO A 156 14.29 -19.14 17.34
CA PRO A 156 13.54 -19.82 16.28
C PRO A 156 12.07 -19.39 16.25
N VAL A 157 11.48 -19.14 17.42
CA VAL A 157 10.11 -18.66 17.55
C VAL A 157 9.97 -17.25 16.96
N LEU A 158 10.88 -16.33 17.30
CA LEU A 158 10.91 -14.99 16.71
C LEU A 158 11.15 -15.01 15.21
N MET A 159 11.99 -15.93 14.73
CA MET A 159 12.31 -16.04 13.30
C MET A 159 11.09 -16.45 12.46
N VAL A 160 10.12 -17.14 13.04
CA VAL A 160 8.84 -17.48 12.40
C VAL A 160 7.78 -16.41 12.65
N ILE A 161 7.68 -15.88 13.88
CA ILE A 161 6.65 -14.90 14.25
C ILE A 161 6.86 -13.56 13.53
N LEU A 162 8.10 -13.08 13.40
CA LEU A 162 8.39 -11.80 12.73
C LEU A 162 7.92 -11.75 11.28
N PRO A 163 8.24 -12.71 10.39
CA PRO A 163 7.74 -12.70 9.02
C PRO A 163 6.22 -12.88 8.95
N LEU A 164 5.64 -13.73 9.82
CA LEU A 164 4.17 -13.87 9.89
C LEU A 164 3.49 -12.56 10.31
N SER A 165 4.09 -11.81 11.25
CA SER A 165 3.60 -10.49 11.66
C SER A 165 3.67 -9.47 10.51
N GLY A 166 4.73 -9.52 9.71
CA GLY A 166 4.86 -8.72 8.49
C GLY A 166 3.78 -9.02 7.46
N ILE A 167 3.50 -10.31 7.21
CA ILE A 167 2.44 -10.75 6.29
C ILE A 167 1.06 -10.29 6.80
N ALA A 168 0.78 -10.45 8.09
CA ALA A 168 -0.46 -10.00 8.70
C ALA A 168 -0.63 -8.46 8.60
N GLY A 169 0.44 -7.70 8.85
CA GLY A 169 0.45 -6.24 8.68
C GLY A 169 0.18 -5.81 7.23
N ALA A 170 0.78 -6.51 6.26
CA ALA A 170 0.53 -6.28 4.84
C ALA A 170 -0.92 -6.62 4.45
N MET A 171 -1.44 -7.79 4.84
CA MET A 171 -2.83 -8.19 4.56
C MET A 171 -3.84 -7.22 5.17
N TYR A 172 -3.59 -6.73 6.39
CA TYR A 172 -4.46 -5.75 7.04
C TYR A 172 -4.47 -4.42 6.27
N ALA A 173 -3.29 -3.93 5.84
CA ALA A 173 -3.19 -2.72 5.02
C ALA A 173 -3.89 -2.90 3.66
N VAL A 174 -3.75 -4.09 3.05
CA VAL A 174 -4.44 -4.48 1.81
C VAL A 174 -5.95 -4.40 1.97
N GLN A 175 -6.46 -5.03 3.02
CA GLN A 175 -7.89 -5.05 3.32
C GLN A 175 -8.43 -3.65 3.64
N TYR A 176 -7.61 -2.78 4.24
CA TYR A 176 -7.95 -1.42 4.55
C TYR A 176 -8.15 -0.55 3.29
N ASN A 177 -7.24 -0.56 2.31
CA ASN A 177 -7.48 0.25 1.10
C ASN A 177 -8.60 -0.37 0.23
N ARG A 178 -8.77 -1.70 0.23
CA ARG A 178 -9.88 -2.36 -0.50
C ARG A 178 -11.26 -1.88 -0.07
N LYS A 179 -11.45 -1.55 1.21
CA LYS A 179 -12.76 -1.14 1.75
C LYS A 179 -13.00 0.38 1.73
N GLY A 180 -12.02 1.17 1.27
CA GLY A 180 -12.14 2.63 1.09
C GLY A 180 -12.51 3.42 2.35
N SER A 181 -12.54 2.79 3.52
CA SER A 181 -12.99 3.37 4.78
C SER A 181 -12.36 2.63 5.96
N ARG A 182 -12.05 3.37 7.03
CA ARG A 182 -11.63 2.81 8.32
C ARG A 182 -12.72 1.86 8.82
N GLN A 183 -12.58 0.57 8.58
CA GLN A 183 -13.44 -0.40 9.25
C GLN A 183 -13.16 -0.35 10.75
N ARG A 184 -14.09 0.28 11.48
CA ARG A 184 -14.21 0.11 12.92
C ARG A 184 -14.66 -1.32 13.16
N LEU A 185 -13.83 -2.11 13.83
CA LEU A 185 -14.14 -3.51 14.18
C LEU A 185 -15.44 -3.61 15.02
N PHE A 186 -15.81 -2.52 15.71
CA PHE A 186 -17.10 -2.35 16.36
C PHE A 186 -18.04 -1.45 15.53
N ARG A 187 -18.94 -2.07 14.76
CA ARG A 187 -20.07 -1.36 14.13
C ARG A 187 -21.02 -0.90 15.26
N LYS A 188 -21.13 0.42 15.42
CA LYS A 188 -21.85 1.11 16.49
C LYS A 188 -23.34 0.71 16.48
N LYS A 189 -23.75 -0.27 17.30
CA LYS A 189 -25.16 -0.63 17.58
C LYS A 189 -26.02 0.56 18.06
N ASN A 190 -25.40 1.66 18.50
CA ASN A 190 -26.12 2.81 19.06
C ASN A 190 -26.79 3.73 18.03
N GLN A 191 -26.47 3.64 16.73
CA GLN A 191 -27.04 4.56 15.74
C GLN A 191 -28.46 4.16 15.29
N GLN A 192 -28.74 2.84 15.21
CA GLN A 192 -30.09 2.32 15.00
C GLN A 192 -31.02 2.56 16.20
N ALA A 193 -30.50 2.58 17.43
CA ALA A 193 -31.28 2.89 18.63
C ALA A 193 -31.73 4.37 18.66
N LEU A 194 -30.87 5.29 18.19
CA LEU A 194 -31.20 6.72 18.10
C LEU A 194 -32.20 7.02 16.97
N GLU A 195 -32.05 6.39 15.79
CA GLU A 195 -33.00 6.58 14.69
C GLU A 195 -34.37 5.93 14.96
N SER A 196 -34.40 4.78 15.63
CA SER A 196 -35.66 4.13 16.03
C SER A 196 -36.36 4.89 17.18
N GLY A 197 -35.61 5.46 18.12
CA GLY A 197 -36.15 6.35 19.16
C GLY A 197 -36.71 7.66 18.61
N ALA A 198 -35.99 8.30 17.68
CA ALA A 198 -36.43 9.54 17.03
C ALA A 198 -37.70 9.34 16.18
N LYS A 199 -37.82 8.23 15.45
CA LYS A 199 -39.05 7.88 14.72
C LYS A 199 -40.23 7.57 15.63
N LYS A 200 -39.99 7.15 16.88
CA LYS A 200 -41.04 6.87 17.86
C LYS A 200 -41.59 8.14 18.53
N LEU A 201 -40.78 9.19 18.61
CA LEU A 201 -41.19 10.51 19.12
C LEU A 201 -41.94 11.35 18.09
N LEU A 202 -41.67 11.16 16.79
CA LEU A 202 -42.36 11.85 15.69
C LEU A 202 -43.73 11.24 15.31
N LYS A 203 -44.14 10.15 15.96
CA LYS A 203 -45.39 9.43 15.70
C LYS A 203 -46.42 9.53 16.85
N ARG A 204 -46.12 10.31 17.87
CA ARG A 204 -47.07 10.73 18.92
C ARG A 204 -47.42 12.19 18.71
#